data_AF-A0A3M1VV10-F1
#
_entry.id   AF-A0A3M1VV10-F1
#
_cell.length_a   1.000
_cell.length_b   1.000
_cell.length_c   1.000
_cell.angle_alpha   90.00
_cell.angle_beta   90.00
_cell.angle_gamma   90.00
#
_symmetry.space_group_name_H-M   'P 1'
#
loop_
_entity.id
_entity.type
_entity.pdbx_description
1 polymer ?
#
loop_
_entity_poly.entity_id
_entity_poly.type
_entity_poly.pdbx_seq_one_letter_code
_entity_poly.pdbx_strand_id
1 'polypeptide(L)'
;FAVTGDLVPRRRVVDIAKCNACHDRLSLHGSIRSNNVQYCAICHNPNQTDIRRRPDDQLPAESVDFKLMIHRIHTGEELHNEYTVFGFGNVAHTFNEVRFPADRRDCALCHLPGTQLIGSTEGRLPTVNPRSPLDPTPPISTACIGCHDSEATLAHVALNAASFGESCAVCHGEGHDFAVSRVHARRPDARE
;
A
#
# COMPACT_ATOMS: atom_id res chain seq x y z
N PHE A 1 7.31 -21.89 23.79
CA PHE A 1 8.42 -20.92 23.75
C PHE A 1 7.95 -19.65 24.41
N ALA A 2 8.61 -19.21 25.48
CA ALA A 2 8.30 -17.91 26.10
C ALA A 2 8.92 -16.81 25.24
N VAL A 3 8.15 -15.77 24.91
CA VAL A 3 8.68 -14.56 24.28
C VAL A 3 9.31 -13.75 25.42
N THR A 4 10.64 -13.82 25.56
CA THR A 4 11.40 -13.23 26.67
C THR A 4 12.10 -11.91 26.32
N GLY A 5 11.82 -11.34 25.16
CA GLY A 5 12.36 -10.03 24.75
C GLY A 5 11.47 -8.87 25.16
N ASP A 6 12.05 -7.66 25.16
CA ASP A 6 11.30 -6.43 25.38
C ASP A 6 10.19 -6.28 24.33
N LEU A 7 8.98 -5.94 24.80
CA LEU A 7 7.83 -5.71 23.94
C LEU A 7 8.01 -4.40 23.18
N VAL A 8 8.42 -4.49 21.91
CA VAL A 8 8.48 -3.33 21.02
C VAL A 8 7.17 -3.24 20.23
N PRO A 9 6.42 -2.11 20.33
CA PRO A 9 5.22 -1.91 19.52
C PRO A 9 5.53 -1.96 18.02
N ARG A 10 4.58 -2.46 17.23
CA ARG A 10 4.66 -2.36 15.76
C ARG A 10 4.77 -0.90 15.36
N ARG A 11 5.61 -0.62 14.34
CA ARG A 11 5.80 0.74 13.83
C ARG A 11 4.47 1.40 13.44
N ARG A 12 4.31 2.67 13.80
CA ARG A 12 3.23 3.52 13.30
C ARG A 12 3.70 4.23 12.04
N VAL A 13 2.95 4.07 10.95
CA VAL A 13 3.31 4.61 9.62
C VAL A 13 2.32 5.70 9.23
N VAL A 14 1.04 5.45 9.46
CA VAL A 14 -0.07 6.36 9.20
C VAL A 14 -0.87 6.55 10.49
N ASP A 15 -1.69 7.59 10.51
CA ASP A 15 -2.55 7.92 11.65
C ASP A 15 -4.04 7.89 11.24
N ILE A 16 -4.91 7.44 12.14
CA ILE A 16 -6.35 7.36 11.83
C ILE A 16 -7.00 8.74 11.73
N ALA A 17 -6.50 9.74 12.45
CA ALA A 17 -7.00 11.11 12.37
C ALA A 17 -6.77 11.70 10.98
N LYS A 18 -5.67 11.31 10.33
CA LYS A 18 -5.36 11.67 8.94
C LYS A 18 -6.37 11.05 7.96
N CYS A 19 -6.74 9.77 8.15
CA CYS A 19 -7.81 9.15 7.36
C CYS A 19 -9.17 9.84 7.58
N ASN A 20 -9.50 10.15 8.82
CA ASN A 20 -10.77 10.75 9.20
C ASN A 20 -10.91 12.23 8.74
N ALA A 21 -9.84 12.87 8.29
CA ALA A 21 -9.92 14.16 7.62
C ALA A 21 -10.80 14.11 6.34
N CYS A 22 -10.91 12.93 5.70
CA CYS A 22 -11.82 12.70 4.57
C CYS A 22 -12.96 11.72 4.91
N HIS A 23 -12.71 10.74 5.78
CA HIS A 23 -13.67 9.66 6.06
C HIS A 23 -14.65 9.95 7.21
N ASP A 24 -14.52 11.08 7.91
CA ASP A 24 -15.21 11.46 9.16
C ASP A 24 -14.97 10.44 10.29
N ARG A 25 -15.47 9.23 10.11
CA ARG A 25 -15.15 8.04 10.91
C ARG A 25 -14.99 6.81 10.02
N LEU A 26 -13.74 6.43 9.73
CA LEU A 26 -13.46 5.21 8.98
C LEU A 26 -13.85 3.97 9.80
N SER A 27 -14.83 3.22 9.29
CA SER A 27 -15.37 2.03 9.93
C SER A 27 -15.75 1.00 8.87
N LEU A 28 -15.19 -0.20 8.98
CA LEU A 28 -15.35 -1.26 7.98
C LEU A 28 -15.79 -2.59 8.61
N HIS A 29 -16.33 -3.43 7.73
CA HIS A 29 -16.80 -4.78 8.03
C HIS A 29 -17.86 -4.87 9.15
N GLY A 30 -18.96 -4.14 9.04
CA GLY A 30 -20.04 -4.18 10.05
C GLY A 30 -19.69 -3.41 11.32
N SER A 31 -18.90 -2.34 11.18
CA SER A 31 -18.54 -1.40 12.24
C SER A 31 -17.65 -1.91 13.37
N ILE A 32 -17.15 -3.15 13.30
CA ILE A 32 -16.26 -3.73 14.31
C ILE A 32 -14.78 -3.37 14.10
N ARG A 33 -14.38 -2.93 12.91
CA ARG A 33 -13.04 -2.40 12.65
C ARG A 33 -13.14 -0.89 12.42
N SER A 34 -12.93 -0.13 13.49
CA SER A 34 -13.00 1.34 13.46
C SER A 34 -11.90 1.96 14.30
N ASN A 35 -11.49 3.16 13.95
CA ASN A 35 -10.64 4.03 14.77
C ASN A 35 -9.26 3.46 15.16
N ASN A 36 -8.76 2.43 14.46
CA ASN A 36 -7.43 1.87 14.71
C ASN A 36 -6.81 1.26 13.45
N VAL A 37 -5.83 1.95 12.87
CA VAL A 37 -5.15 1.48 11.66
C VAL A 37 -4.35 0.19 11.88
N GLN A 38 -3.75 0.01 13.07
CA GLN A 38 -2.97 -1.20 13.36
C GLN A 38 -3.84 -2.44 13.34
N TYR A 39 -5.13 -2.31 13.69
CA TYR A 39 -6.06 -3.42 13.60
C TYR A 39 -6.26 -3.88 12.14
N CYS A 40 -6.36 -2.93 11.20
CA CYS A 40 -6.44 -3.25 9.77
C CYS A 40 -5.24 -4.08 9.31
N ALA A 41 -4.02 -3.65 9.68
CA ALA A 41 -2.77 -4.28 9.26
C ALA A 41 -2.51 -5.68 9.85
N ILE A 42 -3.30 -6.12 10.86
CA ILE A 42 -3.23 -7.49 11.36
C ILE A 42 -3.78 -8.46 10.30
N CYS A 43 -4.89 -8.10 9.66
CA CYS A 43 -5.54 -8.93 8.66
C CYS A 43 -5.13 -8.55 7.23
N HIS A 44 -5.04 -7.26 6.92
CA HIS A 44 -4.52 -6.78 5.64
C HIS A 44 -3.00 -6.79 5.68
N ASN A 45 -2.41 -7.96 5.49
CA ASN A 45 -0.97 -8.18 5.59
C ASN A 45 -0.42 -8.86 4.33
N PRO A 46 0.91 -8.94 4.16
CA PRO A 46 1.53 -9.42 2.91
C PRO A 46 1.12 -10.84 2.47
N ASN A 47 0.62 -11.67 3.38
CA ASN A 47 0.24 -13.06 3.07
C ASN A 47 -1.26 -13.21 2.75
N GLN A 48 -2.03 -12.12 2.68
CA GLN A 48 -3.48 -12.18 2.49
C GLN A 48 -3.91 -11.67 1.12
N THR A 49 -4.83 -12.42 0.53
CA THR A 49 -5.54 -12.09 -0.71
C THR A 49 -7.05 -12.30 -0.51
N ASP A 50 -7.84 -11.94 -1.50
CA ASP A 50 -9.29 -12.19 -1.51
C ASP A 50 -9.68 -13.62 -1.92
N ILE A 51 -8.72 -14.56 -2.01
CA ILE A 51 -8.92 -15.94 -2.50
C ILE A 51 -10.08 -16.68 -1.84
N ARG A 52 -10.38 -16.39 -0.57
CA ARG A 52 -11.49 -17.04 0.17
C ARG A 52 -12.88 -16.55 -0.23
N ARG A 53 -12.96 -15.47 -1.01
CA ARG A 53 -14.19 -14.79 -1.43
C ARG A 53 -14.33 -14.73 -2.95
N ARG A 54 -13.21 -14.76 -3.67
CA ARG A 54 -13.17 -14.71 -5.12
C ARG A 54 -13.65 -16.04 -5.72
N PRO A 55 -14.62 -16.01 -6.64
CA PRO A 55 -15.03 -17.18 -7.43
C PRO A 55 -13.89 -17.77 -8.27
N ASP A 56 -13.94 -19.07 -8.54
CA ASP A 56 -12.90 -19.78 -9.30
C ASP A 56 -12.72 -19.25 -10.74
N ASP A 57 -13.81 -18.81 -11.38
CA ASP A 57 -13.82 -18.21 -12.71
C ASP A 57 -13.27 -16.77 -12.76
N GLN A 58 -12.98 -16.18 -11.59
CA GLN A 58 -12.44 -14.82 -11.45
C GLN A 58 -10.97 -14.81 -11.00
N LEU A 59 -10.34 -15.98 -10.87
CA LEU A 59 -8.92 -16.14 -10.54
C LEU A 59 -8.00 -15.51 -11.59
N PRO A 60 -6.78 -15.06 -11.22
CA PRO A 60 -6.14 -15.23 -9.91
C PRO A 60 -6.60 -14.21 -8.85
N ALA A 61 -6.32 -14.51 -7.57
CA ALA A 61 -6.72 -13.69 -6.42
C ALA A 61 -6.08 -12.30 -6.40
N GLU A 62 -6.80 -11.33 -5.85
CA GLU A 62 -6.33 -9.97 -5.66
C GLU A 62 -5.71 -9.81 -4.26
N SER A 63 -4.59 -9.12 -4.18
CA SER A 63 -3.91 -8.90 -2.92
C SER A 63 -4.64 -7.85 -2.09
N VAL A 64 -4.76 -8.13 -0.79
CA VAL A 64 -5.39 -7.22 0.18
C VAL A 64 -4.38 -6.76 1.23
N ASP A 65 -3.08 -6.84 0.93
CA ASP A 65 -2.05 -6.25 1.79
C ASP A 65 -2.29 -4.75 1.96
N PHE A 66 -2.22 -4.25 3.20
CA PHE A 66 -2.75 -2.94 3.56
C PHE A 66 -2.14 -1.80 2.74
N LYS A 67 -0.82 -1.81 2.55
CA LYS A 67 -0.13 -0.75 1.79
C LYS A 67 -0.53 -0.76 0.31
N LEU A 68 -0.68 -1.95 -0.29
CA LEU A 68 -1.07 -2.09 -1.68
C LEU A 68 -2.53 -1.68 -1.88
N MET A 69 -3.43 -2.23 -1.06
CA MET A 69 -4.86 -1.97 -1.12
C MET A 69 -5.18 -0.49 -0.93
N ILE A 70 -4.63 0.15 0.10
CA ILE A 70 -4.92 1.56 0.37
C ILE A 70 -4.39 2.45 -0.76
N HIS A 71 -3.19 2.20 -1.27
CA HIS A 71 -2.67 2.96 -2.40
C HIS A 71 -3.52 2.77 -3.67
N ARG A 72 -3.95 1.54 -3.99
CA ARG A 72 -4.79 1.27 -5.17
C ARG A 72 -6.17 1.91 -5.05
N ILE A 73 -6.86 1.75 -3.91
CA ILE A 73 -8.16 2.37 -3.67
C ILE A 73 -8.10 3.88 -3.88
N HIS A 74 -7.09 4.53 -3.32
CA HIS A 74 -6.99 5.99 -3.42
C HIS A 74 -6.43 6.45 -4.76
N THR A 75 -5.67 5.62 -5.50
CA THR A 75 -5.30 5.90 -6.90
C THR A 75 -6.54 5.88 -7.80
N GLY A 76 -7.40 4.87 -7.62
CA GLY A 76 -8.75 4.83 -8.18
C GLY A 76 -8.76 4.95 -9.70
N GLU A 77 -9.43 5.97 -10.22
CA GLU A 77 -9.60 6.19 -11.68
C GLU A 77 -8.29 6.43 -12.46
N GLU A 78 -7.20 6.75 -11.76
CA GLU A 78 -5.89 6.92 -12.39
C GLU A 78 -5.06 5.63 -12.45
N LEU A 79 -5.57 4.49 -11.96
CA LEU A 79 -4.90 3.21 -12.13
C LEU A 79 -4.88 2.78 -13.60
N HIS A 80 -3.77 2.21 -14.03
CA HIS A 80 -3.67 1.60 -15.36
C HIS A 80 -4.35 0.23 -15.42
N ASN A 81 -4.41 -0.50 -14.30
CA ASN A 81 -5.08 -1.80 -14.22
C ASN A 81 -6.30 -1.75 -13.31
N GLU A 82 -7.23 -2.68 -13.54
CA GLU A 82 -8.38 -2.86 -12.67
C GLU A 82 -7.95 -3.34 -11.27
N TYR A 83 -8.55 -2.76 -10.23
CA TYR A 83 -8.44 -3.22 -8.85
C TYR A 83 -9.83 -3.57 -8.31
N THR A 84 -10.13 -4.87 -8.32
CA THR A 84 -11.40 -5.44 -7.85
C THR A 84 -11.14 -6.43 -6.74
N VAL A 85 -11.76 -6.23 -5.58
CA VAL A 85 -11.65 -7.12 -4.41
C VAL A 85 -12.99 -7.79 -4.12
N PHE A 86 -13.00 -9.10 -3.93
CA PHE A 86 -14.20 -9.83 -3.53
C PHE A 86 -14.39 -9.82 -2.02
N GLY A 87 -15.53 -9.29 -1.57
CA GLY A 87 -15.88 -9.08 -0.17
C GLY A 87 -16.79 -10.16 0.43
N PHE A 88 -17.49 -9.78 1.50
CA PHE A 88 -18.50 -10.66 2.12
C PHE A 88 -19.62 -10.98 1.13
N GLY A 89 -20.07 -12.24 1.09
CA GLY A 89 -21.07 -12.70 0.12
C GLY A 89 -20.54 -12.88 -1.31
N ASN A 90 -19.21 -12.91 -1.50
CA ASN A 90 -18.56 -13.03 -2.81
C ASN A 90 -18.93 -11.89 -3.76
N VAL A 91 -19.19 -10.70 -3.20
CA VAL A 91 -19.54 -9.49 -3.95
C VAL A 91 -18.26 -8.82 -4.42
N ALA A 92 -18.20 -8.48 -5.71
CA ALA A 92 -17.11 -7.72 -6.28
C ALA A 92 -17.19 -6.24 -5.86
N HIS A 93 -16.05 -5.67 -5.46
CA HIS A 93 -15.89 -4.24 -5.21
C HIS A 93 -14.75 -3.71 -6.08
N THR A 94 -15.09 -2.97 -7.13
CA THR A 94 -14.13 -2.34 -8.03
C THR A 94 -13.87 -0.91 -7.59
N PHE A 95 -12.60 -0.52 -7.48
CA PHE A 95 -12.21 0.80 -6.96
C PHE A 95 -11.75 1.78 -8.03
N ASN A 96 -11.77 1.38 -9.31
CA ASN A 96 -11.35 2.24 -10.42
C ASN A 96 -12.26 3.45 -10.68
N GLU A 97 -13.39 3.59 -9.99
CA GLU A 97 -14.22 4.79 -10.04
C GLU A 97 -13.93 5.79 -8.91
N VAL A 98 -13.08 5.41 -7.95
CA VAL A 98 -12.73 6.27 -6.82
C VAL A 98 -11.96 7.49 -7.32
N ARG A 99 -12.42 8.67 -6.93
CA ARG A 99 -11.75 9.95 -7.18
C ARG A 99 -11.18 10.49 -5.90
N PHE A 100 -9.86 10.65 -5.86
CA PHE A 100 -9.20 11.21 -4.69
C PHE A 100 -9.41 12.73 -4.63
N PRO A 101 -9.92 13.29 -3.52
CA PRO A 101 -10.35 14.69 -3.46
C PRO A 101 -9.20 15.70 -3.35
N ALA A 102 -7.95 15.24 -3.26
CA ALA A 102 -6.76 16.06 -3.05
C ALA A 102 -5.62 15.62 -3.98
N ASP A 103 -4.44 16.23 -3.84
CA ASP A 103 -3.25 15.76 -4.55
C ASP A 103 -2.71 14.49 -3.89
N ARG A 104 -2.84 13.34 -4.55
CA ARG A 104 -2.37 12.04 -4.04
C ARG A 104 -0.86 11.98 -3.79
N ARG A 105 -0.10 12.90 -4.39
CA ARG A 105 1.36 13.01 -4.19
C ARG A 105 1.70 13.65 -2.85
N ASP A 106 0.75 14.32 -2.19
CA ASP A 106 0.92 14.77 -0.81
C ASP A 106 0.82 13.58 0.16
N CYS A 107 1.95 12.90 0.35
CA CYS A 107 2.04 11.75 1.23
C CYS A 107 1.64 12.08 2.67
N ALA A 108 1.79 13.35 3.11
CA ALA A 108 1.47 13.78 4.46
C ALA A 108 -0.03 13.76 4.76
N LEU A 109 -0.89 13.62 3.74
CA LEU A 109 -2.32 13.38 3.92
C LEU A 109 -2.60 12.07 4.69
N CYS A 110 -1.72 11.07 4.59
CA CYS A 110 -1.87 9.77 5.27
C CYS A 110 -0.70 9.45 6.19
N HIS A 111 0.54 9.70 5.74
CA HIS A 111 1.76 9.31 6.42
C HIS A 111 2.08 10.22 7.61
N LEU A 112 2.59 9.62 8.69
CA LEU A 112 3.33 10.32 9.74
C LEU A 112 4.66 10.85 9.16
N PRO A 113 5.23 11.93 9.73
CA PRO A 113 6.45 12.51 9.20
C PRO A 113 7.59 11.49 9.00
N GLY A 114 8.12 11.45 7.77
CA GLY A 114 9.26 10.61 7.39
C GLY A 114 8.94 9.14 7.11
N THR A 115 7.70 8.69 7.34
CA THR A 115 7.35 7.26 7.17
C THR A 115 7.03 6.88 5.72
N GLN A 116 6.85 7.88 4.85
CA GLN A 116 6.69 7.72 3.41
C GLN A 116 8.02 7.49 2.67
N LEU A 117 9.15 7.74 3.33
CA LEU A 117 10.48 7.56 2.74
C LEU A 117 10.85 6.07 2.69
N ILE A 118 11.72 5.70 1.74
CA ILE A 118 12.25 4.34 1.67
C ILE A 118 13.10 4.09 2.92
N GLY A 119 12.61 3.21 3.79
CA GLY A 119 13.31 2.75 4.99
C GLY A 119 13.81 1.32 4.85
N SER A 120 14.42 0.82 5.94
CA SER A 120 14.83 -0.59 6.04
C SER A 120 13.67 -1.54 5.69
N THR A 121 13.97 -2.63 5.01
CA THR A 121 13.02 -3.73 4.73
C THR A 121 13.16 -4.89 5.71
N GLU A 122 14.04 -4.79 6.70
CA GLU A 122 14.30 -5.84 7.68
C GLU A 122 13.00 -6.29 8.38
N GLY A 123 12.84 -7.61 8.50
CA GLY A 123 11.65 -8.22 9.09
C GLY A 123 10.35 -8.03 8.31
N ARG A 124 10.39 -7.57 7.05
CA ARG A 124 9.21 -7.43 6.18
C ARG A 124 9.15 -8.55 5.16
N LEU A 125 7.98 -9.14 5.02
CA LEU A 125 7.73 -10.19 4.05
C LEU A 125 7.39 -9.60 2.68
N PRO A 126 7.81 -10.26 1.58
CA PRO A 126 7.21 -10.07 0.28
C PRO A 126 5.70 -10.24 0.32
N THR A 127 5.00 -9.53 -0.56
CA THR A 127 3.54 -9.54 -0.68
C THR A 127 3.11 -10.58 -1.70
N VAL A 128 2.23 -11.48 -1.31
CA VAL A 128 1.52 -12.38 -2.23
C VAL A 128 0.62 -11.51 -3.10
N ASN A 129 0.97 -11.44 -4.38
CA ASN A 129 0.36 -10.55 -5.36
C ASN A 129 0.19 -11.26 -6.72
N PRO A 130 -0.72 -12.24 -6.81
CA PRO A 130 -0.84 -13.13 -7.97
C PRO A 130 -1.24 -12.44 -9.29
N ARG A 131 -1.70 -11.19 -9.22
CA ARG A 131 -2.06 -10.36 -10.39
C ARG A 131 -0.92 -9.46 -10.85
N SER A 132 0.23 -9.46 -10.16
CA SER A 132 1.45 -8.78 -10.56
C SER A 132 2.37 -9.73 -11.33
N PRO A 133 3.09 -9.25 -12.37
CA PRO A 133 4.15 -10.04 -13.01
C PRO A 133 5.34 -10.31 -12.06
N LEU A 134 5.43 -9.59 -10.95
CA LEU A 134 6.39 -9.81 -9.87
C LEU A 134 5.65 -10.38 -8.66
N ASP A 135 5.49 -11.70 -8.59
CA ASP A 135 4.83 -12.43 -7.50
C ASP A 135 5.77 -13.50 -6.89
N PRO A 136 6.05 -13.47 -5.57
CA PRO A 136 5.65 -12.43 -4.61
C PRO A 136 6.37 -11.09 -4.86
N THR A 137 5.64 -9.99 -4.67
CA THR A 137 6.20 -8.64 -4.84
C THR A 137 7.02 -8.24 -3.60
N PRO A 138 8.30 -7.82 -3.74
CA PRO A 138 9.09 -7.37 -2.60
C PRO A 138 8.52 -6.14 -1.85
N PRO A 139 8.92 -5.89 -0.59
CA PRO A 139 8.27 -4.89 0.27
C PRO A 139 8.27 -3.44 -0.23
N ILE A 140 9.38 -2.92 -0.79
CA ILE A 140 9.44 -1.55 -1.32
C ILE A 140 8.61 -1.46 -2.61
N SER A 141 8.84 -2.41 -3.52
CA SER A 141 8.15 -2.58 -4.79
C SER A 141 6.64 -2.53 -4.60
N THR A 142 6.12 -3.31 -3.64
CA THR A 142 4.68 -3.36 -3.33
C THR A 142 4.11 -1.99 -2.96
N ALA A 143 4.85 -1.16 -2.24
CA ALA A 143 4.38 0.17 -1.86
C ALA A 143 4.28 1.11 -3.08
N CYS A 144 5.26 1.05 -3.98
CA CYS A 144 5.34 1.90 -5.17
C CYS A 144 4.30 1.50 -6.23
N ILE A 145 4.17 0.20 -6.51
CA ILE A 145 3.24 -0.29 -7.54
C ILE A 145 1.77 -0.22 -7.11
N GLY A 146 1.48 0.14 -5.86
CA GLY A 146 0.12 0.41 -5.41
C GLY A 146 -0.50 1.65 -6.06
N CYS A 147 0.34 2.58 -6.53
CA CYS A 147 -0.11 3.70 -7.37
C CYS A 147 0.48 3.60 -8.79
N HIS A 148 1.74 3.20 -8.92
CA HIS A 148 2.44 3.13 -10.20
C HIS A 148 2.35 1.73 -10.82
N ASP A 149 1.24 1.44 -11.49
CA ASP A 149 0.94 0.09 -11.96
C ASP A 149 1.02 -0.09 -13.49
N SER A 150 1.54 0.90 -14.22
CA SER A 150 1.79 0.75 -15.66
C SER A 150 2.79 -0.40 -15.95
N GLU A 151 2.65 -1.04 -17.12
CA GLU A 151 3.55 -2.11 -17.55
C GLU A 151 5.03 -1.69 -17.53
N ALA A 152 5.33 -0.48 -18.01
CA ALA A 152 6.68 0.07 -18.01
C ALA A 152 7.23 0.24 -16.57
N THR A 153 6.39 0.65 -15.62
CA THR A 153 6.79 0.74 -14.22
C THR A 153 7.04 -0.64 -13.63
N LEU A 154 6.19 -1.62 -13.89
CA LEU A 154 6.36 -3.00 -13.41
C LEU A 154 7.66 -3.62 -13.94
N ALA A 155 8.01 -3.37 -15.20
CA ALA A 155 9.28 -3.79 -15.78
C ALA A 155 10.48 -3.09 -15.10
N HIS A 156 10.41 -1.78 -14.87
CA HIS A 156 11.45 -1.04 -14.13
C HIS A 156 11.65 -1.60 -12.71
N VAL A 157 10.55 -1.91 -12.01
CA VAL A 157 10.60 -2.50 -10.67
C VAL A 157 11.24 -3.89 -10.71
N ALA A 158 10.85 -4.75 -11.66
CA ALA A 158 11.43 -6.08 -11.81
C ALA A 158 12.95 -6.03 -12.08
N LEU A 159 13.43 -5.08 -12.87
CA LEU A 159 14.87 -4.88 -13.13
C LEU A 159 15.67 -4.47 -11.88
N ASN A 160 15.00 -3.86 -10.90
CA ASN A 160 15.61 -3.36 -9.65
C ASN A 160 15.27 -4.23 -8.43
N ALA A 161 14.67 -5.40 -8.66
CA ALA A 161 14.32 -6.38 -7.64
C ALA A 161 15.10 -7.68 -7.91
N ALA A 162 16.20 -7.86 -7.19
CA ALA A 162 16.94 -9.11 -7.19
C ALA A 162 16.32 -10.11 -6.22
N SER A 163 16.65 -11.40 -6.37
CA SER A 163 16.18 -12.46 -5.47
C SER A 163 16.59 -12.25 -4.00
N PHE A 164 17.66 -11.48 -3.76
CA PHE A 164 18.20 -11.20 -2.42
C PHE A 164 17.88 -9.79 -1.90
N GLY A 165 17.22 -8.93 -2.68
CA GLY A 165 16.91 -7.57 -2.24
C GLY A 165 16.51 -6.60 -3.34
N GLU A 166 16.17 -5.39 -2.91
CA GLU A 166 15.69 -4.31 -3.77
C GLU A 166 16.71 -3.16 -3.80
N SER A 167 17.06 -2.67 -4.99
CA SER A 167 18.02 -1.56 -5.16
C SER A 167 17.35 -0.18 -5.17
N CYS A 168 16.05 -0.09 -4.88
CA CYS A 168 15.26 1.14 -5.01
C CYS A 168 15.85 2.33 -4.23
N ALA A 169 16.42 2.08 -3.05
CA ALA A 169 16.97 3.13 -2.19
C ALA A 169 18.17 3.88 -2.83
N VAL A 170 18.86 3.27 -3.80
CA VAL A 170 19.99 3.89 -4.51
C VAL A 170 19.56 5.14 -5.27
N CYS A 171 18.33 5.17 -5.78
CA CYS A 171 17.80 6.28 -6.57
C CYS A 171 16.65 7.01 -5.86
N HIS A 172 15.78 6.27 -5.17
CA HIS A 172 14.56 6.77 -4.55
C HIS A 172 14.69 6.98 -3.02
N GLY A 173 15.83 6.63 -2.44
CA GLY A 173 16.14 6.94 -1.04
C GLY A 173 16.27 8.44 -0.81
N GLU A 174 16.03 8.89 0.43
CA GLU A 174 16.18 10.30 0.79
C GLU A 174 17.60 10.80 0.52
N GLY A 175 17.74 12.00 -0.05
CA GLY A 175 19.03 12.59 -0.42
C GLY A 175 19.52 12.27 -1.83
N HIS A 176 18.91 11.30 -2.53
CA HIS A 176 19.22 10.99 -3.93
C HIS A 176 18.39 11.81 -4.93
N ASP A 177 18.77 11.78 -6.21
CA ASP A 177 18.17 12.63 -7.25
C ASP A 177 16.68 12.36 -7.49
N PHE A 178 16.27 11.10 -7.35
CA PHE A 178 14.89 10.67 -7.52
C PHE A 178 14.23 10.29 -6.18
N ALA A 179 14.73 10.84 -5.07
CA ALA A 179 14.18 10.63 -3.74
C ALA A 179 12.65 10.83 -3.73
N VAL A 180 11.92 10.00 -3.00
CA VAL A 180 10.45 10.11 -2.87
C VAL A 180 10.03 11.54 -2.52
N SER A 181 10.73 12.18 -1.58
CA SER A 181 10.49 13.56 -1.16
C SER A 181 10.72 14.61 -2.24
N ARG A 182 11.55 14.33 -3.25
CA ARG A 182 11.85 15.23 -4.38
C ARG A 182 10.85 15.04 -5.51
N VAL A 183 10.58 13.80 -5.91
CA VAL A 183 9.68 13.51 -7.03
C VAL A 183 8.21 13.64 -6.67
N HIS A 184 7.88 13.61 -5.38
CA HIS A 184 6.56 13.91 -4.83
C HIS A 184 6.55 15.22 -4.01
N ALA A 185 7.58 16.07 -4.16
CA ALA A 185 7.71 17.30 -3.36
C ALA A 185 6.55 18.25 -3.61
N ARG A 186 5.62 18.30 -2.67
CA ARG A 186 4.65 19.39 -2.52
C ARG A 186 4.82 19.88 -1.09
N ARG A 187 5.50 21.03 -0.92
CA ARG A 187 5.59 21.66 0.39
C ARG A 187 4.18 22.10 0.82
N PRO A 188 3.80 21.96 2.10
CA PRO A 188 2.52 22.47 2.61
C PRO A 188 2.34 24.01 2.48
N ASP A 189 3.36 24.71 2.01
CA ASP A 189 3.49 26.17 2.06
C ASP A 189 3.54 26.84 0.67
N ALA A 190 3.36 26.09 -0.42
CA ALA A 190 3.11 26.68 -1.74
C ALA A 190 1.61 26.98 -1.92
N ARG A 191 1.08 27.93 -1.15
CA ARG A 191 -0.08 28.70 -1.58
C ARG A 191 0.44 29.85 -2.43
N GLU A 192 0.13 29.82 -3.72
CA GLU A 192 0.04 31.05 -4.52
C GLU A 192 -1.24 31.80 -4.14
#